data_AF-A0AA37BQA1-F1
#
_entry.id   AF-A0AA37BQA1-F1
#
_cell.length_a   1.000
_cell.length_b   1.000
_cell.length_c   1.000
_cell.angle_alpha   90.00
_cell.angle_beta   90.00
_cell.angle_gamma   90.00
#
_symmetry.space_group_name_H-M   'P 1'
#
loop_
_entity.id
_entity.type
_entity.pdbx_description
1 polymer ?
#
loop_
_entity_poly.entity_id
_entity_poly.type
_entity_poly.pdbx_seq_one_letter_code
_entity_poly.pdbx_strand_id
1 'polypeptide(L)'
;METNNKNGCQLCDATWGEYWREIEGQNMYFCCNLCADAFENIVNEVKRRTGWSTIEYLELHGNYIKGRECVARNMGQIFRFYVRTYSDGRLMEFIER
;
A
#
# COMPACT_ATOMS: atom_id res chain seq x y z
N MET A 1 2.91 4.70 -10.10
CA MET A 1 3.41 3.85 -9.01
C MET A 1 3.16 2.39 -9.35
N GLU A 2 4.15 1.51 -9.22
CA GLU A 2 3.97 0.07 -9.40
C GLU A 2 3.93 -0.68 -8.07
N THR A 3 3.35 -1.88 -8.05
CA THR A 3 3.37 -2.78 -6.89
C THR A 3 3.75 -4.21 -7.28
N ASN A 4 4.05 -5.05 -6.29
CA ASN A 4 4.28 -6.48 -6.51
C ASN A 4 2.99 -7.30 -6.74
N ASN A 5 1.80 -6.72 -6.52
CA ASN A 5 0.51 -7.36 -6.77
C ASN A 5 0.06 -7.03 -8.20
N LYS A 6 0.43 -7.90 -9.15
CA LYS A 6 0.27 -7.62 -10.60
C LYS A 6 -1.07 -8.08 -11.18
N ASN A 7 -1.76 -9.00 -10.52
CA ASN A 7 -2.90 -9.71 -11.11
C ASN A 7 -4.23 -9.39 -10.43
N GLY A 8 -4.22 -8.76 -9.25
CA GLY A 8 -5.42 -8.44 -8.51
C GLY A 8 -5.32 -7.15 -7.72
N CYS A 9 -6.04 -7.12 -6.60
CA CYS A 9 -6.11 -5.99 -5.69
C CYS A 9 -4.70 -5.51 -5.31
N GLN A 10 -4.43 -4.21 -5.46
CA GLN A 10 -3.08 -3.66 -5.21
C GLN A 10 -2.59 -3.86 -3.75
N LEU A 11 -3.48 -4.09 -2.79
CA LEU A 11 -3.12 -4.39 -1.40
C LEU A 11 -2.97 -5.88 -1.08
N CYS A 12 -3.80 -6.75 -1.65
CA CYS A 12 -3.95 -8.15 -1.20
C CYS A 12 -3.93 -9.20 -2.32
N ASP A 13 -3.75 -8.78 -3.57
CA ASP A 13 -3.72 -9.59 -4.80
C ASP A 13 -4.98 -10.44 -5.07
N ALA A 14 -6.07 -10.20 -4.33
CA ALA A 14 -7.35 -10.85 -4.59
C ALA A 14 -7.88 -10.47 -5.99
N THR A 15 -8.37 -11.47 -6.73
CA THR A 15 -8.87 -11.34 -8.12
C THR A 15 -10.40 -11.23 -8.20
N TRP A 16 -11.07 -11.01 -7.07
CA TRP A 16 -12.50 -10.76 -6.97
C TRP A 16 -12.76 -9.32 -6.51
N GLY A 17 -13.95 -8.81 -6.81
CA GLY A 17 -14.32 -7.41 -6.55
C GLY A 17 -14.32 -6.56 -7.82
N GLU A 18 -14.66 -5.29 -7.65
CA GLU A 18 -14.82 -4.35 -8.78
C GLU A 18 -14.49 -2.91 -8.37
N TYR A 19 -13.76 -2.72 -7.27
CA TYR A 19 -13.48 -1.39 -6.75
C TYR A 19 -12.27 -0.78 -7.44
N TRP A 20 -12.39 0.47 -7.85
CA TRP A 20 -11.32 1.23 -8.49
C TRP A 20 -11.14 2.56 -7.76
N ARG A 21 -9.89 3.00 -7.62
CA ARG A 21 -9.56 4.31 -7.06
C ARG A 21 -8.30 4.87 -7.71
N GLU A 22 -8.31 6.18 -7.95
CA GLU A 22 -7.13 6.90 -8.37
C GLU A 22 -6.19 7.15 -7.17
N ILE A 23 -4.97 6.61 -7.24
CA ILE A 23 -3.91 6.81 -6.25
C ILE A 23 -2.60 7.03 -7.02
N GLU A 24 -1.79 8.02 -6.62
CA GLU A 24 -0.58 8.42 -7.36
C GLU A 24 -0.83 8.73 -8.85
N GLY A 25 -1.98 9.32 -9.18
CA GLY A 25 -2.37 9.65 -10.55
C GLY A 25 -2.64 8.42 -11.44
N GLN A 26 -2.84 7.24 -10.84
CA GLN A 26 -3.12 6.00 -11.55
C GLN A 26 -4.42 5.39 -11.04
N ASN A 27 -5.29 4.96 -11.95
CA ASN A 27 -6.49 4.24 -11.60
C ASN A 27 -6.15 2.80 -11.24
N MET A 28 -6.26 2.46 -9.96
CA MET A 28 -5.83 1.19 -9.38
C MET A 28 -7.02 0.32 -9.00
N TYR A 29 -6.88 -0.99 -9.24
CA TYR A 29 -7.89 -1.99 -8.88
C TYR A 29 -7.72 -2.48 -7.43
N PHE A 30 -8.84 -2.61 -6.73
CA PHE A 30 -8.96 -3.17 -5.40
C PHE A 30 -10.17 -4.11 -5.32
N CYS A 31 -10.09 -5.13 -4.44
CA CYS A 31 -11.23 -6.03 -4.23
C CYS A 31 -12.39 -5.34 -3.48
N CYS A 32 -12.10 -4.31 -2.68
CA CYS A 32 -13.08 -3.51 -1.96
C CYS A 32 -12.52 -2.11 -1.62
N ASN A 33 -13.41 -1.21 -1.18
CA ASN A 33 -13.03 0.14 -0.75
C ASN A 33 -12.06 0.13 0.44
N LEU A 34 -12.20 -0.81 1.38
CA LEU A 34 -11.34 -0.89 2.56
C LEU A 34 -9.88 -1.19 2.20
N CYS A 35 -9.66 -1.99 1.16
CA CYS A 35 -8.33 -2.22 0.63
C CYS A 35 -7.75 -0.97 -0.03
N ALA A 36 -8.58 -0.17 -0.71
CA ALA A 36 -8.15 1.12 -1.25
C ALA A 36 -7.80 2.11 -0.13
N ASP A 37 -8.66 2.24 0.89
CA ASP A 37 -8.45 3.11 2.04
C ASP A 37 -7.14 2.75 2.78
N ALA A 38 -6.92 1.45 3.06
CA ALA A 38 -5.69 0.97 3.68
C ALA A 38 -4.45 1.29 2.84
N PHE A 39 -4.51 1.03 1.54
CA PHE A 39 -3.39 1.26 0.64
C PHE A 39 -3.05 2.75 0.53
N GLU A 40 -4.06 3.61 0.38
CA GLU A 40 -3.90 5.06 0.34
C GLU A 40 -3.32 5.60 1.66
N ASN A 41 -3.78 5.09 2.80
CA ASN A 41 -3.23 5.44 4.11
C ASN A 41 -1.75 5.04 4.25
N ILE A 42 -1.35 3.87 3.73
CA ILE A 42 0.05 3.44 3.68
C ILE A 42 0.88 4.41 2.84
N VAL A 43 0.41 4.74 1.63
CA VAL A 43 1.09 5.67 0.72
C VAL A 43 1.28 7.04 1.37
N ASN A 44 0.21 7.58 1.97
CA ASN A 44 0.25 8.87 2.65
C ASN A 44 1.22 8.89 3.83
N GLU A 45 1.25 7.82 4.63
CA GLU A 45 2.16 7.71 5.76
C GLU A 45 3.62 7.60 5.32
N VAL A 46 3.91 6.86 4.24
CA VAL A 46 5.24 6.81 3.65
C VAL A 46 5.67 8.21 3.20
N LYS A 47 4.84 8.91 2.40
CA LYS A 47 5.15 10.27 1.94
C LYS A 47 5.37 11.24 3.10
N ARG A 48 4.55 11.14 4.15
CA ARG A 48 4.67 11.98 5.35
C ARG A 48 6.01 11.78 6.07
N ARG A 49 6.52 10.54 6.13
CA ARG A 49 7.79 10.23 6.81
C ARG A 49 9.02 10.51 5.97
N THR A 50 8.96 10.20 4.67
CA THR A 50 10.10 10.37 3.76
C THR A 50 10.18 11.78 3.16
N GLY A 51 9.08 12.53 3.17
CA GLY A 51 8.95 13.80 2.46
C GLY A 51 8.82 13.64 0.94
N TRP A 52 8.62 12.42 0.43
CA TRP A 52 8.49 12.18 -1.01
C TRP A 52 7.17 12.72 -1.55
N SER A 53 7.23 13.40 -2.70
CA SER A 53 6.04 13.83 -3.44
C SER A 53 5.33 12.67 -4.14
N THR A 54 6.07 11.64 -4.53
CA THR A 54 5.58 10.46 -5.25
C THR A 54 6.25 9.18 -4.78
N ILE A 55 5.59 8.04 -4.97
CA ILE A 55 6.19 6.72 -4.79
C ILE A 55 6.25 6.02 -6.15
N GLU A 56 7.43 5.57 -6.56
CA GLU A 56 7.59 4.88 -7.84
C GLU A 56 7.19 3.40 -7.73
N TYR A 57 7.57 2.76 -6.62
CA TYR A 57 7.29 1.36 -6.38
C TYR A 57 6.97 1.08 -4.90
N LEU A 58 5.97 0.24 -4.66
CA LEU A 58 5.61 -0.24 -3.32
C LEU A 58 5.52 -1.77 -3.30
N GLU A 59 6.41 -2.39 -2.54
CA GLU A 59 6.43 -3.83 -2.29
C GLU A 59 5.70 -4.15 -0.99
N LEU A 60 4.83 -5.16 -1.00
CA LEU A 60 4.02 -5.59 0.14
C LEU A 60 4.14 -7.11 0.32
N HIS A 61 4.72 -7.57 1.44
CA HIS A 61 4.84 -9.00 1.76
C HIS A 61 4.12 -9.32 3.06
N GLY A 62 3.24 -10.32 3.05
CA GLY A 62 2.50 -10.75 4.23
C GLY A 62 1.00 -10.73 4.03
N ASN A 63 0.23 -10.53 5.11
CA ASN A 63 -1.23 -10.53 5.06
C ASN A 63 -1.84 -9.72 6.20
N TYR A 64 -3.16 -9.56 6.17
CA TYR A 64 -3.91 -8.83 7.20
C TYR A 64 -3.68 -9.36 8.63
N ILE A 65 -3.59 -10.68 8.82
CA ILE A 65 -3.48 -11.31 10.14
C ILE A 65 -2.14 -10.99 10.80
N LYS A 66 -1.04 -11.15 10.05
CA LYS A 66 0.33 -10.97 10.56
C LYS A 66 0.92 -9.58 10.32
N GLY A 67 0.23 -8.73 9.57
CA GLY A 67 0.81 -7.51 9.02
C GLY A 67 1.66 -7.75 7.77
N ARG A 68 2.27 -6.67 7.30
CA ARG A 68 3.03 -6.64 6.05
C ARG A 68 4.39 -6.01 6.26
N GLU A 69 5.43 -6.68 5.81
CA GLU A 69 6.75 -6.09 5.62
C GLU A 69 6.77 -5.44 4.23
N CYS A 70 7.18 -4.17 4.17
CA CYS A 70 6.97 -3.30 3.02
C CYS A 70 8.26 -2.60 2.61
N VAL A 71 8.38 -2.32 1.32
CA VAL A 71 9.51 -1.57 0.74
C VAL A 71 8.96 -0.54 -0.24
N ALA A 72 9.08 0.74 0.10
CA ALA A 72 8.80 1.84 -0.83
C ALA A 72 10.08 2.32 -1.50
N ARG A 73 10.02 2.65 -2.78
CA ARG A 73 11.14 3.18 -3.57
C ARG A 73 10.74 4.46 -4.31
N ASN A 74 11.67 5.41 -4.36
CA ASN A 74 11.55 6.64 -5.13
C ASN A 74 12.95 7.19 -5.46
N MET A 75 13.26 7.47 -6.73
CA MET A 75 14.51 8.07 -7.20
C MET A 75 15.78 7.38 -6.65
N GLY A 76 15.76 6.04 -6.58
CA GLY A 76 16.86 5.24 -6.04
C GLY A 76 16.96 5.18 -4.50
N GLN A 77 16.11 5.91 -3.78
CA GLN A 77 15.98 5.80 -2.33
C GLN A 77 15.04 4.66 -1.95
N ILE A 78 15.28 4.08 -0.77
CA ILE A 78 14.50 2.94 -0.25
C ILE A 78 14.04 3.26 1.18
N PHE A 79 12.75 3.04 1.44
CA PHE A 79 12.16 3.14 2.76
C PHE A 79 11.52 1.79 3.15
N ARG A 80 11.99 1.19 4.24
CA ARG A 80 11.51 -0.11 4.73
C ARG A 80 10.66 0.09 5.97
N PHE A 81 9.55 -0.62 6.04
CA PHE A 81 8.64 -0.51 7.16
C PHE A 81 7.76 -1.74 7.29
N TYR A 82 7.27 -1.95 8.50
CA TYR A 82 6.22 -2.91 8.82
C TYR A 82 4.91 -2.17 9.04
N VAL A 83 3.80 -2.74 8.55
CA VAL A 83 2.47 -2.17 8.74
C VAL A 83 1.43 -3.23 9.13
N ARG A 84 0.51 -2.84 10.02
CA ARG A 84 -0.77 -3.53 10.23
C ARG A 84 -1.92 -2.55 10.07
N THR A 85 -3.03 -3.05 9.55
CA THR A 85 -4.26 -2.29 9.41
C THR A 85 -5.36 -2.90 10.26
N TYR A 86 -6.30 -2.07 10.71
CA TYR A 86 -7.59 -2.53 11.19
C TYR A 86 -8.43 -3.08 10.01
N SER A 87 -9.51 -3.79 10.32
CA SER A 87 -10.45 -4.29 9.32
C SER A 87 -11.15 -3.19 8.54
N ASP A 88 -11.16 -1.96 9.05
CA ASP A 88 -11.76 -0.77 8.44
C ASP A 88 -10.79 0.05 7.57
N GLY A 89 -9.56 -0.44 7.36
CA GLY A 89 -8.55 0.21 6.54
C GLY A 89 -7.70 1.28 7.24
N ARG A 90 -7.96 1.59 8.51
CA ARG A 90 -7.07 2.47 9.29
C ARG A 90 -5.74 1.76 9.61
N LEU A 91 -4.65 2.52 9.69
CA LEU A 91 -3.37 2.01 10.17
C LEU A 91 -3.45 1.72 11.68
N MET A 92 -3.10 0.51 12.07
CA MET A 92 -3.00 0.09 13.46
C MET A 92 -1.56 0.25 13.96
N GLU A 93 -0.60 -0.20 13.16
CA GLU A 93 0.83 -0.10 13.45
C GLU A 93 1.58 0.31 12.19
N PHE A 94 2.56 1.20 12.33
CA PHE A 94 3.50 1.56 11.28
C PHE A 94 4.88 1.76 11.90
N ILE A 95 5.78 0.80 11.65
CA ILE A 95 7.10 0.72 12.28
C ILE A 95 8.15 0.79 11.18
N GLU A 96 9.00 1.81 11.23
CA GLU A 96 10.14 1.95 10.32
C GLU A 96 11.21 0.89 10.65
N ARG A 97 11.90 0.38 9.61
CA ARG A 97 12.85 -0.74 9.69
C ARG A 97 14.22 -0.37 9.13
#